data_AF-A0A0M8ZMR6-F1
#
_entry.id   AF-A0A0M8ZMR6-F1
#
_cell.length_a   1.000
_cell.length_b   1.000
_cell.length_c   1.000
_cell.angle_alpha   90.00
_cell.angle_beta   90.00
_cell.angle_gamma   90.00
#
_symmetry.space_group_name_H-M   'P 1'
#
loop_
_entity.id
_entity.type
_entity.pdbx_description
1 polymer ?
#
loop_
_entity_poly.entity_id
_entity_poly.type
_entity_poly.pdbx_seq_one_letter_code
_entity_poly.pdbx_strand_id
1 'polypeptide(L)'
;MTKQLTPEKAIDIIWFSVVLSFCWPLPSISQLVIQTTICVINHDSLQYVVKEMLNCIKEAQQYEKEIYNKLIAKSSIFFGSSMVCVYLTSTAFLIGPIFMPVPFPCDAEYPFRVNNTPMHVIIYVQQSIVSYQCAAHLCLSMFGALLLWFTAARFECLAIEMRQITNTSMLIVCVKKQLHLRRYAEKVVGIFRFIVLYAVGVSTFILTLCGIILLMDTPLIVKIQFIVVSFTVLTEIYIYTWPADYMKDMSIHISWSAYDIMWYKQTLKMQKDLLKVLIYQEPIILSVRCIIPELSLRYYCSFGIDLGRIQDR
;
A
#
# COMPACT_ATOMS: atom_id res chain seq x y z
N MET A 1 -16.76 -47.22 -10.14
CA MET A 1 -16.12 -47.02 -11.46
C MET A 1 -15.26 -45.77 -11.37
N THR A 2 -14.02 -45.93 -10.91
CA THR A 2 -13.03 -44.85 -10.75
C THR A 2 -12.66 -44.34 -12.13
N LYS A 3 -13.02 -43.09 -12.47
CA LYS A 3 -12.54 -42.45 -13.70
C LYS A 3 -11.02 -42.44 -13.63
N GLN A 4 -10.36 -43.23 -14.50
CA GLN A 4 -8.91 -43.25 -14.61
C GLN A 4 -8.41 -41.83 -14.90
N LEU A 5 -7.53 -41.33 -14.04
CA LEU A 5 -6.88 -40.04 -14.21
C LEU A 5 -5.89 -40.18 -15.38
N THR A 6 -6.17 -39.52 -16.50
CA THR A 6 -5.24 -39.50 -17.64
C THR A 6 -4.00 -38.68 -17.27
N PRO A 7 -2.81 -39.03 -17.79
CA PRO A 7 -1.57 -38.32 -17.47
C PRO A 7 -1.64 -36.81 -17.78
N GLU A 8 -2.37 -36.42 -18.83
CA GLU A 8 -2.64 -35.01 -19.16
C GLU A 8 -3.44 -34.30 -18.04
N LYS A 9 -4.50 -34.92 -17.53
CA LYS A 9 -5.28 -34.37 -16.41
C LYS A 9 -4.48 -34.33 -15.12
N ALA A 10 -3.56 -35.28 -14.92
CA ALA A 10 -2.66 -35.25 -13.77
C ALA A 10 -1.67 -34.08 -13.87
N ILE A 11 -1.13 -33.81 -15.06
CA ILE A 11 -0.26 -32.65 -15.33
C ILE A 11 -1.01 -31.34 -15.10
N ASP A 12 -2.25 -31.22 -15.60
CA ASP A 12 -3.09 -30.03 -15.39
C ASP A 12 -3.39 -29.79 -13.92
N ILE A 13 -3.68 -30.84 -13.14
CA ILE A 13 -3.93 -30.75 -11.70
C ILE A 13 -2.66 -30.34 -10.94
N ILE A 14 -1.50 -30.90 -11.30
CA ILE A 14 -0.21 -30.54 -10.70
C ILE A 14 0.12 -29.09 -11.02
N TRP A 15 -0.02 -28.68 -12.28
CA TRP A 15 0.21 -27.30 -12.71
C TRP A 15 -0.73 -26.33 -11.99
N PHE A 16 -2.01 -26.69 -11.87
CA PHE A 16 -3.00 -25.91 -11.13
C PHE A 16 -2.66 -25.78 -9.65
N SER A 17 -2.30 -26.88 -8.98
CA SER A 17 -1.89 -26.88 -7.57
C SER A 17 -0.64 -26.03 -7.33
N VAL A 18 0.34 -26.13 -8.23
CA VAL A 18 1.57 -25.33 -8.21
C VAL A 18 1.22 -23.84 -8.35
N VAL A 19 0.39 -23.48 -9.32
CA VAL A 19 0.00 -22.07 -9.53
C VAL A 19 -0.83 -21.51 -8.37
N LEU A 20 -1.73 -22.30 -7.79
CA LEU A 20 -2.48 -21.92 -6.59
C LEU A 20 -1.56 -21.68 -5.38
N SER A 21 -0.53 -22.53 -5.24
CA SER A 21 0.49 -22.41 -4.18
C SER A 21 1.42 -21.21 -4.39
N PHE A 22 1.72 -20.85 -5.64
CA PHE A 22 2.42 -19.60 -5.97
C PHE A 22 1.56 -18.35 -5.76
N CYS A 23 0.23 -18.48 -5.76
CA CYS A 23 -0.68 -17.35 -5.60
C CYS A 23 -1.10 -17.06 -4.15
N TRP A 24 -1.12 -18.04 -3.22
CA TRP A 24 -1.85 -17.83 -1.94
C TRP A 24 -1.26 -18.38 -0.62
N PRO A 25 -0.08 -19.01 -0.55
CA PRO A 25 0.67 -18.73 0.71
C PRO A 25 2.06 -18.16 0.51
N LEU A 26 2.73 -18.48 -0.60
CA LEU A 26 4.11 -18.05 -0.82
C LEU A 26 4.25 -16.52 -0.82
N PRO A 27 3.45 -15.74 -1.59
CA PRO A 27 3.54 -14.28 -1.60
C PRO A 27 3.28 -13.63 -0.24
N SER A 28 2.29 -14.15 0.51
CA SER A 28 1.92 -13.61 1.82
C SER A 28 3.02 -13.83 2.86
N ILE A 29 3.64 -15.02 2.87
CA ILE A 29 4.74 -15.34 3.79
C ILE A 29 6.00 -14.54 3.42
N SER A 30 6.32 -14.41 2.13
CA SER A 30 7.49 -13.63 1.70
C SER A 30 7.30 -12.13 1.99
N GLN A 31 6.08 -11.61 1.83
CA GLN A 31 5.73 -10.25 2.22
C GLN A 31 5.85 -10.02 3.73
N LEU A 32 5.37 -10.96 4.55
CA LEU A 32 5.55 -10.95 6.01
C LEU A 32 7.03 -10.80 6.39
N VAL A 33 7.91 -11.65 5.83
CA VAL A 33 9.34 -11.65 6.12
C VAL A 33 9.99 -10.33 5.71
N ILE A 34 9.69 -9.85 4.51
CA ILE A 34 10.29 -8.63 3.96
C ILE A 34 9.83 -7.39 4.71
N GLN A 35 8.53 -7.25 4.97
CA GLN A 35 7.99 -6.13 5.77
C GLN A 35 8.59 -6.11 7.17
N THR A 36 8.64 -7.27 7.85
CA THR A 36 9.25 -7.38 9.19
C THR A 36 10.70 -6.93 9.16
N THR A 37 11.48 -7.43 8.20
CA THR A 37 12.90 -7.08 8.06
C THR A 37 13.08 -5.58 7.82
N ILE A 38 12.31 -4.98 6.92
CA ILE A 38 12.38 -3.55 6.62
C ILE A 38 12.00 -2.71 7.85
N CYS A 39 10.97 -3.12 8.59
CA CYS A 39 10.54 -2.41 9.80
C CYS A 39 11.54 -2.52 10.94
N VAL A 40 12.22 -3.66 11.08
CA VAL A 40 13.32 -3.82 12.05
C VAL A 40 14.50 -2.94 11.69
N ILE A 41 14.91 -2.92 10.40
CA ILE A 41 16.02 -2.06 9.93
C ILE A 41 15.71 -0.58 10.12
N ASN A 42 14.47 -0.17 9.83
CA ASN A 42 14.04 1.23 9.93
C ASN A 42 13.37 1.57 11.26
N HIS A 43 13.55 0.75 12.31
CA HIS A 43 12.82 0.89 13.56
C HIS A 43 12.91 2.30 14.16
N ASP A 44 14.12 2.86 14.25
CA ASP A 44 14.33 4.19 14.85
C ASP A 44 13.70 5.30 14.00
N SER A 45 13.79 5.19 12.67
CA SER A 45 13.15 6.12 11.74
C SER A 45 11.63 6.06 11.84
N LEU A 46 11.07 4.85 11.95
CA LEU A 46 9.63 4.65 12.12
C LEU A 46 9.17 5.23 13.46
N GLN A 47 9.86 4.94 14.56
CA GLN A 47 9.53 5.53 15.86
C GLN A 47 9.61 7.05 15.85
N TYR A 48 10.64 7.62 15.22
CA TYR A 48 10.77 9.07 15.06
C TYR A 48 9.58 9.67 14.30
N VAL A 49 9.23 9.11 13.14
CA VAL A 49 8.12 9.59 12.30
C VAL A 49 6.79 9.52 13.05
N VAL A 50 6.53 8.41 13.74
CA VAL A 50 5.29 8.22 14.52
C VAL A 50 5.23 9.18 15.70
N LYS A 51 6.34 9.39 16.40
CA LYS A 51 6.41 10.34 17.52
C LYS A 51 6.17 11.77 17.05
N GLU A 52 6.78 12.16 15.94
CA GLU A 52 6.59 13.48 15.32
C GLU A 52 5.11 13.69 14.94
N MET A 53 4.48 12.69 14.31
CA MET A 53 3.04 12.71 13.99
C MET A 53 2.19 12.91 15.24
N LEU A 54 2.44 12.13 16.30
CA LEU A 54 1.68 12.21 17.56
C LEU A 54 1.83 13.58 18.23
N ASN A 55 3.04 14.15 18.23
CA ASN A 55 3.28 15.49 18.77
C ASN A 55 2.54 16.55 17.96
N CYS A 56 2.63 16.48 16.62
CA CYS A 56 1.89 17.39 15.74
C CYS A 56 0.39 17.36 15.99
N ILE A 57 -0.21 16.17 16.14
CA ILE A 57 -1.65 16.02 16.40
C ILE A 57 -2.04 16.63 17.75
N LYS A 58 -1.19 16.48 18.78
CA LYS A 58 -1.43 17.06 20.12
C LYS A 58 -1.36 18.59 20.10
N GLU A 59 -0.41 19.14 19.36
CA GLU A 59 -0.17 20.58 19.26
C GLU A 59 -1.02 21.28 18.18
N ALA A 60 -1.79 20.50 17.39
CA ALA A 60 -2.53 20.99 16.24
C ALA A 60 -3.56 22.07 16.60
N GLN A 61 -3.61 23.12 15.77
CA GLN A 61 -4.60 24.18 15.86
C GLN A 61 -5.99 23.71 15.40
N GLN A 62 -7.04 24.46 15.74
CA GLN A 62 -8.41 24.03 15.46
C GLN A 62 -8.69 23.85 13.96
N TYR A 63 -8.14 24.72 13.10
CA TYR A 63 -8.30 24.57 11.65
C TYR A 63 -7.50 23.38 11.10
N GLU A 64 -6.32 23.06 11.66
CA GLU A 64 -5.52 21.90 11.26
C GLU A 64 -6.25 20.60 11.61
N LYS A 65 -6.87 20.55 12.80
CA LYS A 65 -7.71 19.42 13.23
C LYS A 65 -8.89 19.20 12.29
N GLU A 66 -9.51 20.27 11.78
CA GLU A 66 -10.60 20.16 10.81
C GLU A 66 -10.12 19.53 9.49
N ILE A 67 -8.95 19.94 8.99
CA ILE A 67 -8.32 19.34 7.81
C ILE A 67 -7.99 17.87 8.06
N TYR A 68 -7.38 17.55 9.20
CA TYR A 68 -7.07 16.16 9.57
C TYR A 68 -8.33 15.30 9.65
N ASN A 69 -9.40 15.78 10.29
CA ASN A 69 -10.66 15.06 10.40
C ASN A 69 -11.31 14.83 9.03
N LYS A 70 -11.28 15.83 8.14
CA LYS A 70 -11.77 15.69 6.77
C LYS A 70 -11.02 14.60 5.99
N LEU A 71 -9.70 14.57 6.11
CA LEU A 71 -8.84 13.57 5.48
C LEU A 71 -8.99 12.17 6.07
N ILE A 72 -9.13 12.08 7.39
CA ILE A 72 -9.42 10.82 8.08
C ILE A 72 -10.80 10.31 7.65
N ALA A 73 -11.83 11.15 7.62
CA ALA A 73 -13.17 10.74 7.18
C ALA A 73 -13.16 10.21 5.73
N LYS A 74 -12.41 10.87 4.84
CA LYS A 74 -12.27 10.47 3.43
C LYS A 74 -11.61 9.10 3.27
N SER A 75 -10.57 8.81 4.06
CA SER A 75 -9.73 7.62 3.89
C SER A 75 -10.09 6.46 4.82
N SER A 76 -10.66 6.74 5.99
CA SER A 76 -10.98 5.75 7.04
C SER A 76 -12.03 4.72 6.60
N ILE A 77 -13.02 5.12 5.79
CA ILE A 77 -14.03 4.18 5.30
C ILE A 77 -13.36 3.10 4.45
N PHE A 78 -12.51 3.49 3.50
CA PHE A 78 -11.83 2.57 2.60
C PHE A 78 -10.78 1.70 3.32
N PHE A 79 -9.92 2.30 4.16
CA PHE A 79 -8.92 1.52 4.89
C PHE A 79 -9.55 0.64 5.97
N GLY A 80 -10.59 1.13 6.65
CA GLY A 80 -11.36 0.36 7.64
C GLY A 80 -12.08 -0.82 7.00
N SER A 81 -12.78 -0.61 5.88
CA SER A 81 -13.42 -1.71 5.14
C SER A 81 -12.41 -2.74 4.65
N SER A 82 -11.26 -2.27 4.14
CA SER A 82 -10.21 -3.16 3.65
C SER A 82 -9.58 -3.99 4.78
N MET A 83 -9.35 -3.39 5.96
CA MET A 83 -8.86 -4.10 7.14
C MET A 83 -9.86 -5.18 7.60
N VAL A 84 -11.15 -4.85 7.65
CA VAL A 84 -12.21 -5.82 7.98
C VAL A 84 -12.23 -6.96 6.96
N CYS A 85 -12.18 -6.65 5.67
CA CYS A 85 -12.12 -7.65 4.61
C CYS A 85 -10.92 -8.59 4.76
N VAL A 86 -9.73 -8.08 5.07
CA VAL A 86 -8.51 -8.88 5.27
C VAL A 86 -8.66 -9.87 6.43
N TYR A 87 -9.21 -9.44 7.57
CA TYR A 87 -9.44 -10.36 8.68
C TYR A 87 -10.55 -11.37 8.37
N LEU A 88 -11.60 -10.96 7.66
CA LEU A 88 -12.65 -11.87 7.21
C LEU A 88 -12.11 -12.92 6.24
N THR A 89 -11.26 -12.56 5.28
CA THR A 89 -10.66 -13.54 4.35
C THR A 89 -9.73 -14.51 5.06
N SER A 90 -8.93 -14.05 6.03
CA SER A 90 -8.14 -14.93 6.88
C SER A 90 -9.01 -15.89 7.70
N THR A 91 -10.11 -15.42 8.29
CA THR A 91 -11.03 -16.31 9.03
C THR A 91 -11.69 -17.35 8.11
N ALA A 92 -12.13 -16.93 6.91
CA ALA A 92 -12.73 -17.82 5.92
C ALA A 92 -11.72 -18.88 5.43
N PHE A 93 -10.46 -18.48 5.23
CA PHE A 93 -9.37 -19.39 4.88
C PHE A 93 -9.15 -20.47 5.96
N LEU A 94 -9.15 -20.09 7.24
CA LEU A 94 -8.97 -21.03 8.34
C LEU A 94 -10.14 -22.02 8.49
N ILE A 95 -11.37 -21.56 8.22
CA ILE A 95 -12.58 -22.40 8.32
C ILE A 95 -12.75 -23.29 7.08
N GLY A 96 -12.12 -22.97 5.94
CA GLY A 96 -12.21 -23.71 4.68
C GLY A 96 -12.11 -25.25 4.78
N PRO A 97 -11.14 -25.81 5.53
CA PRO A 97 -11.02 -27.26 5.76
C PRO A 97 -12.22 -27.95 6.41
N ILE A 98 -13.14 -27.20 7.04
CA ILE A 98 -14.38 -27.78 7.59
C ILE A 98 -15.36 -28.15 6.47
N PHE A 99 -15.33 -27.40 5.37
CA PHE A 99 -16.24 -27.58 4.23
C PHE A 99 -15.62 -28.38 3.08
N MET A 100 -14.29 -28.46 3.03
CA MET A 100 -13.54 -29.12 1.97
C MET A 100 -12.88 -30.40 2.48
N PRO A 101 -12.66 -31.41 1.63
CA PRO A 101 -11.99 -32.67 2.01
C PRO A 101 -10.47 -32.49 2.12
N VAL A 102 -10.00 -31.44 2.81
CA VAL A 102 -8.58 -31.13 3.04
C VAL A 102 -8.31 -31.07 4.54
N PRO A 103 -7.16 -31.60 5.01
CA PRO A 103 -6.89 -31.71 6.44
C PRO A 103 -6.47 -30.39 7.09
N PHE A 104 -5.86 -29.48 6.34
CA PHE A 104 -5.30 -28.23 6.85
C PHE A 104 -5.58 -27.06 5.89
N PRO A 105 -5.63 -25.80 6.39
CA PRO A 105 -5.77 -24.61 5.55
C PRO A 105 -4.65 -24.44 4.52
N CYS A 106 -3.40 -24.66 4.94
CA CYS A 106 -2.23 -24.65 4.05
C CYS A 106 -1.79 -26.08 3.74
N ASP A 107 -1.55 -26.35 2.46
CA ASP A 107 -0.91 -27.57 1.99
C ASP A 107 0.59 -27.51 2.31
N ALA A 108 1.05 -28.35 3.24
CA ALA A 108 2.42 -28.38 3.70
C ALA A 108 2.83 -29.81 4.02
N GLU A 109 3.99 -30.24 3.49
CA GLU A 109 4.56 -31.53 3.81
C GLU A 109 5.32 -31.48 5.13
N TYR A 110 4.95 -32.36 6.06
CA TYR A 110 5.61 -32.48 7.35
C TYR A 110 6.54 -33.69 7.36
N PRO A 111 7.78 -33.58 7.87
CA PRO A 111 8.73 -34.69 7.92
C PRO A 111 8.37 -35.76 8.98
N PHE A 112 7.23 -35.62 9.65
CA PHE A 112 6.72 -36.49 10.69
C PHE A 112 5.26 -36.88 10.42
N ARG A 113 4.80 -38.00 11.01
CA ARG A 113 3.45 -38.53 10.79
C ARG A 113 2.40 -37.66 11.48
N VAL A 114 1.43 -37.17 10.71
CA VAL A 114 0.36 -36.26 11.18
C VAL A 114 -0.94 -37.02 11.56
N ASN A 115 -0.85 -38.33 11.81
CA ASN A 115 -2.03 -39.17 12.04
C ASN A 115 -2.64 -39.04 13.45
N ASN A 116 -1.93 -38.42 14.40
CA ASN A 116 -2.35 -38.32 15.79
C ASN A 116 -3.13 -37.01 16.05
N THR A 117 -4.26 -37.11 16.75
CA THR A 117 -5.11 -35.96 17.15
C THR A 117 -4.34 -34.77 17.77
N PRO A 118 -3.40 -34.95 18.73
CA PRO A 118 -2.67 -33.81 19.30
C PRO A 118 -1.76 -33.10 18.28
N MET A 119 -1.11 -33.83 17.36
CA MET A 119 -0.26 -33.22 16.34
C MET A 119 -1.09 -32.40 15.34
N HIS A 120 -2.26 -32.90 14.97
CA HIS A 120 -3.19 -32.19 14.12
C HIS A 120 -3.62 -30.84 14.75
N VAL A 121 -3.96 -30.85 16.05
CA VAL A 121 -4.33 -29.62 16.78
C VAL A 121 -3.16 -28.62 16.83
N ILE A 122 -1.94 -29.07 17.14
CA ILE A 122 -0.76 -28.20 17.20
C ILE A 122 -0.50 -27.53 15.84
N ILE A 123 -0.52 -28.31 14.76
CA ILE A 123 -0.31 -27.79 13.40
C ILE A 123 -1.40 -26.79 13.04
N TYR A 124 -2.66 -27.10 13.32
CA TYR A 124 -3.78 -26.23 13.00
C TYR A 124 -3.69 -24.89 13.76
N VAL A 125 -3.33 -24.91 15.05
CA VAL A 125 -3.08 -23.70 15.84
C VAL A 125 -1.93 -22.89 15.26
N GLN A 126 -0.82 -23.53 14.88
CA GLN A 126 0.33 -22.85 14.27
C GLN A 126 -0.05 -22.18 12.94
N GLN A 127 -0.72 -22.89 12.04
CA GLN A 127 -1.16 -22.32 10.76
C GLN A 127 -2.16 -21.17 10.97
N SER A 128 -3.01 -21.26 12.00
CA SER A 128 -3.92 -20.17 12.40
C SER A 128 -3.16 -18.92 12.84
N ILE A 129 -2.13 -19.07 13.68
CA ILE A 129 -1.29 -17.96 14.13
C ILE A 129 -0.61 -17.29 12.93
N VAL A 130 -0.01 -18.08 12.02
CA VAL A 130 0.66 -17.54 10.83
C VAL A 130 -0.34 -16.80 9.93
N SER A 131 -1.54 -17.33 9.73
CA SER A 131 -2.58 -16.67 8.92
C SER A 131 -2.96 -15.29 9.47
N TYR A 132 -3.17 -15.18 10.79
CA TYR A 132 -3.48 -13.89 11.42
C TYR A 132 -2.28 -12.94 11.46
N GLN A 133 -1.05 -13.47 11.55
CA GLN A 133 0.15 -12.64 11.39
C GLN A 133 0.22 -12.05 9.98
N CYS A 134 -0.01 -12.84 8.93
CA CYS A 134 -0.08 -12.32 7.56
C CYS A 134 -1.15 -11.21 7.43
N ALA A 135 -2.34 -11.39 8.01
CA ALA A 135 -3.38 -10.35 8.03
C ALA A 135 -2.92 -9.07 8.75
N ALA A 136 -2.28 -9.20 9.92
CA ALA A 136 -1.75 -8.05 10.66
C ALA A 136 -0.67 -7.30 9.87
N HIS A 137 0.17 -8.01 9.12
CA HIS A 137 1.19 -7.41 8.26
C HIS A 137 0.60 -6.69 7.04
N LEU A 138 -0.50 -7.19 6.46
CA LEU A 138 -1.25 -6.42 5.46
C LEU A 138 -1.79 -5.10 6.03
N CYS A 139 -2.12 -5.04 7.33
CA CYS A 139 -2.52 -3.79 7.98
C CYS A 139 -1.37 -2.79 8.15
N LEU A 140 -0.10 -3.24 8.13
CA LEU A 140 1.06 -2.36 8.14
C LEU A 140 1.16 -1.53 6.84
N SER A 141 0.70 -2.08 5.73
CA SER A 141 0.52 -1.34 4.46
C SER A 141 -0.40 -0.14 4.64
N MET A 142 -1.51 -0.34 5.37
CA MET A 142 -2.46 0.74 5.71
C MET A 142 -1.83 1.79 6.61
N PHE A 143 -0.99 1.36 7.56
CA PHE A 143 -0.26 2.29 8.41
C PHE A 143 0.68 3.20 7.60
N GLY A 144 1.40 2.64 6.62
CA GLY A 144 2.21 3.43 5.69
C GLY A 144 1.36 4.42 4.88
N ALA A 145 0.20 3.98 4.39
CA ALA A 145 -0.75 4.84 3.69
C ALA A 145 -1.27 5.99 4.57
N LEU A 146 -1.55 5.75 5.86
CA LEU A 146 -1.96 6.77 6.82
C LEU A 146 -0.86 7.82 7.05
N LEU A 147 0.40 7.40 7.16
CA LEU A 147 1.53 8.33 7.30
C LEU A 147 1.69 9.23 6.07
N LEU A 148 1.49 8.69 4.86
CA LEU A 148 1.49 9.46 3.62
C LEU A 148 0.32 10.46 3.58
N TRP A 149 -0.90 10.04 3.97
CA TRP A 149 -2.05 10.94 4.07
C TRP A 149 -1.85 12.06 5.08
N PHE A 150 -1.30 11.74 6.26
CA PHE A 150 -0.95 12.74 7.28
C PHE A 150 0.07 13.75 6.74
N THR A 151 1.08 13.26 6.01
CA THR A 151 2.07 14.12 5.35
C THR A 151 1.42 15.04 4.32
N ALA A 152 0.48 14.53 3.52
CA ALA A 152 -0.27 15.32 2.55
C ALA A 152 -1.13 16.40 3.24
N ALA A 153 -1.81 16.05 4.33
CA ALA A 153 -2.61 16.97 5.12
C ALA A 153 -1.78 18.14 5.67
N ARG A 154 -0.56 17.85 6.13
CA ARG A 154 0.40 18.87 6.56
C ARG A 154 0.81 19.81 5.44
N PHE A 155 0.96 19.31 4.21
CA PHE A 155 1.24 20.15 3.05
C PHE A 155 0.04 21.02 2.68
N GLU A 156 -1.18 20.52 2.83
CA GLU A 156 -2.41 21.31 2.66
C GLU A 156 -2.51 22.44 3.70
N CYS A 157 -2.22 22.16 4.97
CA CYS A 157 -2.14 23.18 6.02
C CYS A 157 -1.10 24.26 5.67
N LEU A 158 0.08 23.83 5.23
CA LEU A 158 1.16 24.74 4.85
C LEU A 158 0.80 25.59 3.62
N ALA A 159 0.06 25.03 2.66
CA ALA A 159 -0.43 25.77 1.51
C ALA A 159 -1.39 26.90 1.91
N ILE A 160 -2.26 26.66 2.91
CA ILE A 160 -3.14 27.69 3.48
C ILE A 160 -2.33 28.77 4.19
N GLU A 161 -1.35 28.40 5.02
CA GLU A 161 -0.44 29.37 5.65
C GLU A 161 0.29 30.22 4.60
N MET A 162 0.72 29.60 3.49
CA MET A 162 1.44 30.28 2.41
C MET A 162 0.60 31.40 1.79
N ARG A 163 -0.69 31.18 1.57
CA ARG A 163 -1.61 32.19 1.00
C ARG A 163 -1.79 33.42 1.89
N GLN A 164 -1.61 33.26 3.20
CA GLN A 164 -1.81 34.33 4.18
C GLN A 164 -0.55 35.19 4.42
N ILE A 165 0.54 34.91 3.72
CA ILE A 165 1.81 35.63 3.92
C ILE A 165 1.73 37.05 3.38
N THR A 166 2.04 38.01 4.26
CA THR A 166 2.13 39.44 3.90
C THR A 166 3.55 40.00 3.97
N ASN A 167 4.44 39.35 4.72
CA ASN A 167 5.77 39.86 5.04
C ASN A 167 6.89 38.86 4.74
N THR A 168 8.09 39.37 4.47
CA THR A 168 9.29 38.54 4.22
C THR A 168 9.68 37.68 5.42
N SER A 169 9.45 38.15 6.66
CA SER A 169 9.68 37.36 7.88
C SER A 169 8.77 36.13 7.95
N MET A 170 7.48 36.30 7.65
CA MET A 170 6.51 35.19 7.59
C MET A 170 6.86 34.21 6.47
N LEU A 171 7.33 34.71 5.32
CA LEU A 171 7.82 33.86 4.22
C LEU A 171 8.99 32.98 4.66
N ILE A 172 9.97 33.55 5.36
CA ILE A 172 11.13 32.79 5.86
C ILE A 172 10.69 31.68 6.82
N VAL A 173 9.73 31.97 7.71
CA VAL A 173 9.17 30.97 8.64
C VAL A 173 8.44 29.86 7.87
N CYS A 174 7.60 30.23 6.89
CA CYS A 174 6.87 29.27 6.08
C CYS A 174 7.81 28.37 5.26
N VAL A 175 8.85 28.93 4.63
CA VAL A 175 9.87 28.16 3.89
C VAL A 175 10.64 27.22 4.82
N LYS A 176 10.98 27.65 6.04
CA LYS A 176 11.60 26.76 7.03
C LYS A 176 10.67 25.59 7.41
N LYS A 177 9.37 25.85 7.63
CA LYS A 177 8.37 24.81 7.86
C LYS A 177 8.25 23.86 6.65
N GLN A 178 8.25 24.40 5.43
CA GLN A 178 8.21 23.62 4.18
C GLN A 178 9.40 22.66 4.08
N LEU A 179 10.62 23.15 4.30
CA LEU A 179 11.84 22.33 4.25
C LEU A 179 11.84 21.24 5.33
N HIS A 180 11.37 21.57 6.54
CA HIS A 180 11.26 20.59 7.61
C HIS A 180 10.23 19.50 7.26
N LEU A 181 9.05 19.88 6.77
CA LEU A 181 8.02 18.94 6.33
C LEU A 181 8.48 18.07 5.14
N ARG A 182 9.23 18.66 4.20
CA ARG A 182 9.84 17.90 3.10
C ARG A 182 10.80 16.82 3.60
N ARG A 183 11.68 17.14 4.55
CA ARG A 183 12.58 16.15 5.17
C ARG A 183 11.82 15.04 5.90
N TYR A 184 10.73 15.40 6.58
CA TYR A 184 9.84 14.41 7.21
C TYR A 184 9.21 13.48 6.16
N ALA A 185 8.66 14.04 5.08
CA ALA A 185 8.06 13.28 3.99
C ALA A 185 9.07 12.35 3.29
N GLU A 186 10.30 12.84 3.05
CA GLU A 186 11.39 12.03 2.49
C GLU A 186 11.76 10.84 3.40
N LYS A 187 11.72 11.03 4.73
CA LYS A 187 11.89 9.91 5.69
C LYS A 187 10.73 8.92 5.61
N VAL A 188 9.48 9.39 5.59
CA VAL A 188 8.29 8.51 5.46
C VAL A 188 8.38 7.70 4.18
N VAL A 189 8.61 8.35 3.05
CA VAL A 189 8.78 7.70 1.74
C VAL A 189 9.94 6.69 1.79
N GLY A 190 11.08 7.06 2.38
CA GLY A 190 12.25 6.19 2.49
C GLY A 190 11.97 4.87 3.24
N ILE A 191 11.19 4.93 4.32
CA ILE A 191 10.81 3.74 5.12
C ILE A 191 9.97 2.77 4.28
N PHE A 192 8.94 3.26 3.60
CA PHE A 192 7.99 2.41 2.88
C PHE A 192 8.41 2.08 1.46
N ARG A 193 9.42 2.76 0.90
CA ARG A 193 9.84 2.62 -0.51
C ARG A 193 10.06 1.17 -0.92
N PHE A 194 10.82 0.41 -0.12
CA PHE A 194 11.15 -0.98 -0.43
C PHE A 194 9.97 -1.92 -0.19
N ILE A 195 9.09 -1.60 0.76
CA ILE A 195 7.85 -2.34 1.01
C ILE A 195 6.93 -2.21 -0.21
N VAL A 196 6.72 -0.97 -0.69
CA VAL A 196 5.90 -0.70 -1.87
C VAL A 196 6.48 -1.34 -3.12
N LEU A 197 7.81 -1.23 -3.33
CA LEU A 197 8.48 -1.87 -4.46
C LEU A 197 8.22 -3.37 -4.49
N TYR A 198 8.37 -4.02 -3.34
CA TYR A 198 8.14 -5.44 -3.20
C TYR A 198 6.67 -5.80 -3.46
N ALA A 199 5.74 -5.08 -2.83
CA ALA A 199 4.30 -5.28 -2.99
C ALA A 199 3.89 -5.14 -4.47
N VAL A 200 4.36 -4.09 -5.16
CA VAL A 200 4.10 -3.91 -6.60
C VAL A 200 4.70 -5.06 -7.41
N GLY A 201 5.96 -5.45 -7.18
CA GLY A 201 6.61 -6.52 -7.93
C GLY A 201 5.96 -7.90 -7.74
N VAL A 202 5.50 -8.21 -6.53
CA VAL A 202 4.73 -9.43 -6.26
C VAL A 202 3.34 -9.34 -6.90
N SER A 203 2.68 -8.19 -6.78
CA SER A 203 1.37 -7.95 -7.38
C SER A 203 1.38 -8.09 -8.89
N THR A 204 2.40 -7.56 -9.57
CA THR A 204 2.54 -7.70 -11.03
C THR A 204 2.70 -9.17 -11.42
N PHE A 205 3.52 -9.92 -10.68
CA PHE A 205 3.72 -11.35 -10.91
C PHE A 205 2.45 -12.18 -10.68
N ILE A 206 1.68 -11.86 -9.63
CA ILE A 206 0.40 -12.53 -9.39
C ILE A 206 -0.60 -12.19 -10.49
N LEU A 207 -0.70 -10.91 -10.90
CA LEU A 207 -1.62 -10.49 -11.96
C LEU A 207 -1.29 -11.15 -13.31
N THR A 208 -0.02 -11.32 -13.66
CA THR A 208 0.36 -12.03 -14.89
C THR A 208 -0.02 -13.51 -14.84
N LEU A 209 0.20 -14.18 -13.70
CA LEU A 209 -0.25 -15.56 -13.51
C LEU A 209 -1.78 -15.68 -13.58
N CYS A 210 -2.51 -14.78 -12.91
CA CYS A 210 -3.97 -14.72 -12.98
C CYS A 210 -4.45 -14.55 -14.44
N GLY A 211 -3.83 -13.65 -15.19
CA GLY A 211 -4.15 -13.41 -16.60
C GLY A 211 -4.00 -14.68 -17.46
N ILE A 212 -2.90 -15.42 -17.30
CA ILE A 212 -2.66 -16.67 -18.03
C ILE A 212 -3.74 -17.71 -17.72
N ILE A 213 -4.11 -17.88 -16.44
CA ILE A 213 -5.10 -18.89 -16.01
C ILE A 213 -6.51 -18.56 -16.51
N LEU A 214 -6.85 -17.27 -16.60
CA LEU A 214 -8.14 -16.83 -17.11
C LEU A 214 -8.33 -17.17 -18.60
N LEU A 215 -7.23 -17.17 -19.36
CA LEU A 215 -7.22 -17.54 -20.79
C LEU A 215 -7.29 -19.06 -21.01
N MET A 216 -6.89 -19.87 -20.03
CA MET A 216 -6.97 -21.32 -20.14
C MET A 216 -8.42 -21.83 -20.00
N ASP A 217 -8.68 -23.02 -20.56
CA ASP A 217 -9.95 -23.75 -20.41
C ASP A 217 -10.07 -24.38 -19.02
N THR A 218 -10.20 -23.53 -18.00
CA THR A 218 -10.41 -23.89 -16.60
C THR A 218 -11.89 -23.77 -16.21
N PRO A 219 -12.36 -24.55 -15.21
CA PRO A 219 -13.75 -24.48 -14.76
C PRO A 219 -14.10 -23.08 -14.24
N LEU A 220 -15.35 -22.64 -14.47
CA LEU A 220 -15.82 -21.28 -14.12
C LEU A 220 -15.55 -20.90 -12.66
N ILE A 221 -15.68 -21.85 -11.73
CA ILE A 221 -15.47 -21.61 -10.30
C ILE A 221 -14.03 -21.17 -9.99
N VAL A 222 -13.07 -21.71 -10.73
CA VAL A 222 -11.65 -21.37 -10.62
C VAL A 222 -11.40 -19.98 -11.22
N LYS A 223 -11.98 -19.68 -12.38
CA LYS A 223 -11.87 -18.34 -12.99
C LYS A 223 -12.39 -17.26 -12.04
N ILE A 224 -13.52 -17.50 -11.36
CA ILE A 224 -14.07 -16.58 -10.36
C ILE A 224 -13.08 -16.36 -9.20
N GLN A 225 -12.42 -17.40 -8.70
CA GLN A 225 -11.42 -17.27 -7.64
C GLN A 225 -10.23 -16.37 -8.07
N PHE A 226 -9.70 -16.56 -9.28
CA PHE A 226 -8.59 -15.73 -9.79
C PHE A 226 -8.99 -14.30 -10.10
N ILE A 227 -10.25 -14.05 -10.47
CA ILE A 227 -10.80 -12.69 -10.57
C ILE A 227 -10.79 -12.02 -9.19
N VAL A 228 -11.24 -12.72 -8.14
CA VAL A 228 -11.21 -12.20 -6.76
C VAL A 228 -9.77 -11.90 -6.34
N VAL A 229 -8.82 -12.82 -6.58
CA VAL A 229 -7.40 -12.59 -6.29
C VAL A 229 -6.88 -11.34 -7.02
N SER A 230 -7.19 -11.18 -8.30
CA SER A 230 -6.81 -9.98 -9.08
C SER A 230 -7.33 -8.69 -8.43
N PHE A 231 -8.60 -8.66 -8.00
CA PHE A 231 -9.16 -7.50 -7.30
C PHE A 231 -8.47 -7.22 -5.96
N THR A 232 -8.13 -8.25 -5.19
CA THR A 232 -7.41 -8.07 -3.91
C THR A 232 -6.02 -7.46 -4.11
N VAL A 233 -5.28 -7.96 -5.10
CA VAL A 233 -3.93 -7.48 -5.44
C VAL A 233 -3.97 -6.04 -5.99
N LEU A 234 -4.96 -5.72 -6.81
CA LEU A 234 -5.17 -4.34 -7.27
C LEU A 234 -5.53 -3.39 -6.10
N THR A 235 -6.36 -3.86 -5.17
CA THR A 235 -6.70 -3.10 -3.96
C THR A 235 -5.45 -2.81 -3.12
N GLU A 236 -4.54 -3.78 -3.00
CA GLU A 236 -3.25 -3.62 -2.34
C GLU A 236 -2.40 -2.50 -2.97
N ILE A 237 -2.25 -2.50 -4.30
CA ILE A 237 -1.52 -1.43 -4.98
C ILE A 237 -2.22 -0.08 -4.76
N TYR A 238 -3.55 -0.05 -4.83
CA TYR A 238 -4.34 1.17 -4.68
C TYR A 238 -4.18 1.84 -3.30
N ILE A 239 -4.03 1.03 -2.23
CA ILE A 239 -3.78 1.51 -0.86
C ILE A 239 -2.54 2.41 -0.80
N TYR A 240 -1.50 2.12 -1.59
CA TYR A 240 -0.28 2.90 -1.63
C TYR A 240 -0.31 4.04 -2.64
N THR A 241 -0.88 3.81 -3.84
CA THR A 241 -0.86 4.79 -4.93
C THR A 241 -1.72 6.00 -4.60
N TRP A 242 -2.89 5.82 -3.99
CA TRP A 242 -3.80 6.92 -3.68
C TRP A 242 -3.21 7.99 -2.74
N PRO A 243 -2.70 7.64 -1.53
CA PRO A 243 -2.07 8.64 -0.67
C PRO A 243 -0.79 9.22 -1.26
N ALA A 244 -0.01 8.43 -2.02
CA ALA A 244 1.21 8.91 -2.65
C ALA A 244 0.91 9.99 -3.71
N ASP A 245 -0.10 9.75 -4.55
CA ASP A 245 -0.56 10.70 -5.58
C ASP A 245 -1.10 11.98 -4.92
N TYR A 246 -1.93 11.84 -3.89
CA TYR A 246 -2.46 12.99 -3.16
C TYR A 246 -1.36 13.80 -2.45
N MET A 247 -0.37 13.13 -1.83
CA MET A 247 0.77 13.80 -1.23
C MET A 247 1.60 14.57 -2.26
N LYS A 248 1.84 13.98 -3.44
CA LYS A 248 2.51 14.65 -4.55
C LYS A 248 1.74 15.92 -4.95
N ASP A 249 0.43 15.81 -5.17
CA ASP A 249 -0.41 16.94 -5.55
C ASP A 249 -0.39 18.06 -4.50
N MET A 250 -0.51 17.72 -3.21
CA MET A 250 -0.44 18.70 -2.13
C MET A 250 0.94 19.36 -2.02
N SER A 251 2.03 18.63 -2.31
CA SER A 251 3.37 19.21 -2.33
C SER A 251 3.54 20.27 -3.42
N ILE A 252 2.90 20.07 -4.59
CA ILE A 252 2.90 21.02 -5.71
C ILE A 252 1.94 22.19 -5.42
N HIS A 253 0.84 21.94 -4.71
CA HIS A 253 -0.17 22.96 -4.36
C HIS A 253 0.40 24.13 -3.56
N ILE A 254 1.54 23.94 -2.89
CA ILE A 254 2.24 25.00 -2.15
C ILE A 254 2.77 26.06 -3.12
N SER A 255 3.34 25.68 -4.27
CA SER A 255 3.73 26.67 -5.30
C SER A 255 2.54 27.42 -5.86
N TRP A 256 1.42 26.74 -6.14
CA TRP A 256 0.20 27.42 -6.57
C TRP A 256 -0.29 28.44 -5.54
N SER A 257 -0.26 28.04 -4.27
CA SER A 257 -0.60 28.91 -3.14
C SER A 257 0.35 30.10 -2.98
N ALA A 258 1.64 29.94 -3.31
CA ALA A 258 2.60 31.04 -3.35
C ALA A 258 2.34 31.99 -4.52
N TYR A 259 1.88 31.47 -5.67
CA TYR A 259 1.51 32.25 -6.84
C TYR A 259 0.23 33.07 -6.63
N ASP A 260 -0.75 32.51 -5.90
CA ASP A 260 -2.03 33.15 -5.57
C ASP A 260 -1.89 34.36 -4.63
N ILE A 261 -0.75 34.54 -3.98
CA ILE A 261 -0.46 35.73 -3.17
C ILE A 261 -0.56 36.98 -4.07
N MET A 262 -0.98 38.12 -3.52
CA MET A 262 -0.92 39.42 -4.22
C MET A 262 0.54 39.92 -4.39
N TRP A 263 1.43 39.10 -4.95
CA TRP A 263 2.87 39.31 -5.09
C TRP A 263 3.19 40.61 -5.83
N TYR A 264 2.36 40.99 -6.80
CA TYR A 264 2.51 42.22 -7.56
C TYR A 264 2.30 43.49 -6.71
N LYS A 265 1.61 43.38 -5.56
CA LYS A 265 1.47 44.46 -4.57
C LYS A 265 2.55 44.42 -3.47
N GLN A 266 3.40 43.40 -3.47
CA GLN A 266 4.44 43.20 -2.46
C GLN A 266 5.73 43.97 -2.79
N THR A 267 6.60 44.13 -1.79
CA THR A 267 7.93 44.73 -2.00
C THR A 267 8.77 43.95 -3.02
N LEU A 268 9.68 44.63 -3.74
CA LEU A 268 10.58 43.99 -4.71
C LEU A 268 11.38 42.82 -4.09
N LYS A 269 11.77 42.95 -2.82
CA LYS A 269 12.44 41.89 -2.08
C LYS A 269 11.54 40.65 -1.95
N MET A 270 10.30 40.85 -1.51
CA MET A 270 9.32 39.77 -1.38
C MET A 270 9.01 39.10 -2.72
N GLN A 271 8.90 39.87 -3.81
CA GLN A 271 8.73 39.33 -5.16
C GLN A 271 9.89 38.42 -5.57
N LYS A 272 11.13 38.86 -5.35
CA LYS A 272 12.33 38.04 -5.63
C LYS A 272 12.38 36.77 -4.78
N ASP A 273 11.99 36.85 -3.52
CA ASP A 273 12.00 35.70 -2.62
C ASP A 273 10.88 34.70 -2.97
N LEU A 274 9.67 35.16 -3.31
CA LEU A 274 8.60 34.29 -3.83
C LEU A 274 8.99 33.61 -5.14
N LEU A 275 9.66 34.32 -6.05
CA LEU A 275 10.17 33.74 -7.30
C LEU A 275 11.14 32.58 -7.00
N LYS A 276 12.04 32.73 -6.02
CA LYS A 276 12.92 31.63 -5.60
C LYS A 276 12.14 30.44 -5.05
N VAL A 277 11.09 30.68 -4.27
CA VAL A 277 10.25 29.60 -3.73
C VAL A 277 9.48 28.87 -4.84
N LEU A 278 9.05 29.57 -5.88
CA LEU A 278 8.39 28.96 -7.05
C LEU A 278 9.35 28.14 -7.90
N ILE A 279 10.61 28.60 -8.06
CA ILE A 279 11.65 27.89 -8.82
C ILE A 279 12.18 26.68 -8.05
N TYR A 280 12.33 26.78 -6.72
CA TYR A 280 12.94 25.76 -5.88
C TYR A 280 11.92 24.69 -5.41
N GLN A 281 11.08 24.19 -6.31
CA GLN A 281 10.08 23.17 -5.97
C GLN A 281 10.33 21.86 -6.73
N GLU A 282 10.89 20.88 -6.02
CA GLU A 282 10.84 19.49 -6.47
C GLU A 282 9.68 18.78 -5.76
N PRO A 283 8.75 18.16 -6.51
CA PRO A 283 7.65 17.42 -5.92
C PRO A 283 8.17 16.22 -5.11
N ILE A 284 7.48 15.91 -4.01
CA ILE A 284 7.82 14.74 -3.22
C ILE A 284 7.13 13.54 -3.85
N ILE A 285 7.93 12.73 -4.53
CA ILE A 285 7.45 11.56 -5.26
C ILE A 285 7.91 10.31 -4.53
N LEU A 286 7.00 9.36 -4.33
CA LEU A 286 7.36 7.99 -4.00
C LEU A 286 7.89 7.32 -5.27
N SER A 287 9.21 7.38 -5.46
CA SER A 287 9.91 6.75 -6.59
C SER A 287 10.94 5.76 -6.07
N VAL A 288 11.12 4.67 -6.83
CA VAL A 288 12.20 3.73 -6.62
C VAL A 288 13.14 3.87 -7.82
N ARG A 289 14.35 4.37 -7.59
CA ARG A 289 15.38 4.48 -8.64
C ARG A 289 15.47 3.14 -9.40
N CYS A 290 15.37 3.22 -10.72
CA CYS A 290 15.45 2.13 -11.71
C CYS A 290 14.20 1.25 -11.96
N ILE A 291 13.16 1.26 -11.12
CA ILE A 291 12.02 0.31 -11.30
C ILE A 291 10.66 1.01 -11.37
N ILE A 292 10.38 1.93 -10.44
CA ILE A 292 9.12 2.70 -10.42
C ILE A 292 9.51 4.18 -10.49
N PRO A 293 9.45 4.80 -11.70
CA PRO A 293 9.85 6.20 -11.84
C PRO A 293 8.93 7.12 -11.02
N GLU A 294 7.64 6.77 -10.91
CA GLU A 294 6.67 7.49 -10.10
C GLU A 294 5.51 6.56 -9.70
N LEU A 295 5.28 6.39 -8.39
CA LEU A 295 4.07 5.75 -7.89
C LEU A 295 2.92 6.77 -7.88
N SER A 296 2.08 6.73 -8.90
CA SER A 296 0.90 7.60 -9.05
C SER A 296 -0.34 6.82 -9.44
N LEU A 297 -1.51 7.46 -9.38
CA LEU A 297 -2.75 6.87 -9.89
C LEU A 297 -2.65 6.57 -11.40
N ARG A 298 -1.83 7.32 -12.14
CA ARG A 298 -1.56 7.03 -13.57
C ARG A 298 -0.82 5.70 -13.75
N TYR A 299 0.17 5.43 -12.90
CA TYR A 299 0.88 4.14 -12.87
C TYR A 299 -0.05 2.99 -12.46
N TYR A 300 -1.00 3.23 -11.56
CA TYR A 300 -2.05 2.26 -11.26
C TYR A 300 -2.93 1.96 -12.49
N CYS A 301 -3.40 2.99 -13.19
CA CYS A 301 -4.25 2.83 -14.38
C CYS A 301 -3.54 2.10 -15.54
N SER A 302 -2.22 2.17 -15.68
CA SER A 302 -1.51 1.41 -16.72
C SER A 302 -1.64 -0.10 -16.53
N PHE A 303 -1.71 -0.60 -15.29
CA PHE A 303 -1.99 -2.03 -15.04
C PHE A 303 -3.35 -2.47 -15.59
N GLY A 304 -4.37 -1.61 -15.46
CA GLY A 304 -5.71 -1.91 -15.98
C GLY A 304 -5.77 -1.85 -17.51
N ILE A 305 -5.07 -0.90 -18.15
CA ILE A 305 -5.07 -0.74 -19.61
C ILE A 305 -4.31 -1.87 -20.31
N ASP A 306 -3.19 -2.32 -19.74
CA ASP A 306 -2.41 -3.40 -20.34
C ASP A 306 -3.10 -4.77 -20.18
N LEU A 307 -3.90 -4.98 -19.12
CA LEU A 307 -4.79 -6.15 -19.04
C LEU A 307 -5.91 -6.10 -20.09
N GLY A 308 -6.53 -4.94 -20.32
CA GLY A 308 -7.60 -4.78 -21.32
C GLY A 308 -7.13 -5.04 -22.76
N ARG A 309 -5.89 -4.64 -23.09
CA ARG A 309 -5.31 -4.89 -24.42
C ARG A 309 -4.97 -6.36 -24.70
N ILE A 310 -4.81 -7.19 -23.67
CA ILE A 310 -4.54 -8.62 -23.81
C ILE A 310 -5.84 -9.40 -24.05
N GLN A 311 -6.99 -8.86 -23.63
CA GLN A 311 -8.30 -9.53 -23.78
C GLN A 311 -8.98 -9.26 -25.13
N ASP A 312 -8.57 -8.22 -25.86
CA ASP A 312 -9.06 -7.86 -27.20
C ASP A 312 -8.21 -8.44 -28.36
N ARG A 313 -7.27 -9.34 -28.09
CA ARG A 313 -6.48 -10.07 -29.10
C ARG A 313 -6.72 -11.57 -29.00
#